data_AF-F5YIM7-F1
#
_entry.id   AF-F5YIM7-F1
#
_cell.length_a   1.000
_cell.length_b   1.000
_cell.length_c   1.000
_cell.angle_alpha   90.00
_cell.angle_beta   90.00
_cell.angle_gamma   90.00
#
_symmetry.space_group_name_H-M   'P 1'
#
loop_
_entity.id
_entity.type
_entity.pdbx_description
1 polymer ?
#
loop_
_entity_poly.entity_id
_entity_poly.type
_entity_poly.pdbx_seq_one_letter_code
_entity_poly.pdbx_strand_id
1 'polypeptide(L)' 'MDRIETLDDGTPITDAVADVLVADVYAALDRGAYRAIPNPHSQRSAKPRKLDPQARAALQAALDAAE' A
#
# COMPACT_ATOMS: atom_id res chain seq x y z
N MET A 1 25.22 12.31 -2.97
CA MET A 1 24.50 13.59 -2.88
C MET A 1 23.06 13.27 -3.20
N ASP A 2 22.14 13.49 -2.26
CA ASP A 2 20.72 13.25 -2.46
C ASP A 2 20.20 14.20 -3.54
N ARG A 3 19.52 13.66 -4.54
CA ARG A 3 18.91 14.44 -5.61
C ARG A 3 17.60 15.00 -5.08
N ILE A 4 17.49 16.33 -5.01
CA ILE A 4 16.22 16.97 -4.66
C ILE A 4 15.27 16.77 -5.86
N GLU A 5 14.21 15.99 -5.66
CA GLU A 5 13.16 15.81 -6.66
C GLU A 5 12.35 17.10 -6.81
N THR A 6 11.98 17.44 -8.04
CA THR A 6 11.29 18.68 -8.40
C THR A 6 10.03 18.36 -9.20
N LEU A 7 8.99 19.15 -9.03
CA LEU A 7 7.79 19.12 -9.86
C LEU A 7 8.12 19.55 -11.30
N ASP A 8 7.19 19.34 -12.24
CA ASP A 8 7.38 19.68 -13.66
C ASP A 8 7.65 21.18 -13.90
N ASP A 9 7.26 22.04 -12.96
CA ASP A 9 7.53 23.49 -12.97
C ASP A 9 8.86 23.88 -12.33
N GLY A 10 9.65 22.91 -11.86
CA GLY A 10 10.94 23.10 -11.18
C GLY A 10 10.83 23.38 -9.68
N THR A 11 9.63 23.36 -9.09
CA THR A 11 9.46 23.54 -7.64
C THR A 11 10.04 22.35 -6.88
N PRO A 12 10.93 22.55 -5.89
CA PRO A 12 11.47 21.46 -5.09
C PRO A 12 10.37 20.82 -4.25
N ILE A 13 10.33 19.49 -4.25
CA ILE A 13 9.44 18.73 -3.39
C ILE A 13 10.00 18.80 -1.96
N THR A 14 9.38 19.64 -1.15
CA THR A 14 9.63 19.75 0.30
C THR A 14 8.56 18.98 1.06
N ASP A 15 8.79 18.68 2.35
CA ASP A 15 7.80 18.01 3.20
C ASP A 15 6.44 18.73 3.20
N ALA A 16 6.45 20.07 3.25
CA ALA A 16 5.23 20.87 3.19
C ALA A 16 4.48 20.73 1.85
N VAL A 17 5.20 20.61 0.73
CA VAL A 17 4.60 20.38 -0.59
C VAL A 17 4.04 18.96 -0.67
N ALA A 18 4.76 17.97 -0.14
CA ALA A 18 4.30 16.59 -0.08
C ALA A 18 3.01 16.45 0.73
N ASP A 19 2.91 17.11 1.89
CA ASP A 19 1.71 17.09 2.73
C ASP A 19 0.48 17.64 2.00
N VAL A 20 0.64 18.73 1.25
CA VAL A 20 -0.44 19.32 0.45
C VAL A 20 -0.87 18.37 -0.68
N LEU A 21 0.08 17.78 -1.40
CA LEU A 21 -0.21 16.82 -2.48
C LEU A 21 -0.97 15.59 -1.95
N VAL A 22 -0.56 15.07 -0.79
CA VAL A 22 -1.24 13.94 -0.13
C VAL A 22 -2.66 14.33 0.25
N ALA A 23 -2.86 15.49 0.86
CA ALA A 23 -4.19 15.98 1.25
C ALA A 23 -5.12 16.15 0.02
N ASP A 24 -4.60 16.69 -1.09
CA ASP A 24 -5.36 16.87 -2.32
C ASP A 24 -5.79 15.54 -2.94
N VAL A 25 -4.91 14.54 -2.94
CA VAL A 25 -5.23 13.18 -3.40
C VAL A 25 -6.35 12.57 -2.55
N TYR A 26 -6.27 12.66 -1.23
CA TYR A 26 -7.33 12.16 -0.34
C TYR A 26 -8.65 12.91 -0.53
N ALA A 27 -8.62 14.23 -0.68
CA ALA A 27 -9.82 15.03 -0.94
C ALA A 27 -10.44 14.71 -2.31
N ALA A 28 -9.64 14.39 -3.32
CA ALA A 28 -10.13 13.95 -4.63
C ALA A 28 -10.75 12.55 -4.57
N LEU A 29 -10.16 11.63 -3.79
CA LEU A 29 -10.73 10.31 -3.53
C LEU A 29 -12.08 10.40 -2.81
N ASP A 30 -12.19 11.24 -1.79
CA ASP A 30 -13.43 11.44 -1.02
C ASP A 30 -14.56 12.05 -1.88
N ARG A 31 -14.20 12.98 -2.77
CA ARG A 31 -15.13 13.55 -3.77
C ARG A 31 -15.53 12.58 -4.88
N GLY A 32 -15.00 11.36 -4.89
CA GLY A 32 -15.29 10.36 -5.93
C GLY A 32 -14.74 10.73 -7.30
N ALA A 33 -13.69 11.57 -7.37
CA ALA A 33 -13.08 12.02 -8.62
C ALA A 33 -12.44 10.87 -9.43
N TYR A 34 -12.23 9.71 -8.79
CA TYR A 34 -11.67 8.52 -9.42
C TYR A 34 -12.69 7.40 -9.49
N ARG A 35 -12.79 6.76 -10.66
CA ARG A 35 -13.57 5.54 -10.83
C ARG A 35 -12.78 4.35 -10.27
N ALA A 36 -13.37 3.63 -9.33
CA ALA A 36 -12.80 2.38 -8.84
C ALA A 36 -12.57 1.40 -10.00
N ILE A 37 -11.32 0.97 -10.19
CA ILE A 37 -10.98 -0.13 -11.11
C ILE A 37 -11.26 -1.43 -10.36
N PRO A 38 -12.10 -2.35 -10.89
CA PRO A 38 -12.33 -3.63 -10.27
C PRO A 38 -11.00 -4.37 -10.12
N ASN A 39 -10.66 -4.78 -8.90
CA ASN A 39 -9.48 -5.63 -8.69
C ASN A 39 -9.70 -6.95 -9.46
N PRO A 40 -8.88 -7.28 -10.47
CA PRO A 40 -9.06 -8.51 -11.27
C PRO A 40 -8.88 -9.78 -10.43
N HIS A 41 -8.23 -9.66 -9.27
CA HIS A 41 -8.07 -10.74 -8.30
C HIS A 41 -9.19 -10.76 -7.24
N SER A 42 -10.13 -9.81 -7.22
CA SER A 42 -11.22 -9.80 -6.22
C SER A 42 -12.11 -11.05 -6.30
N GLN A 43 -12.29 -11.63 -7.50
CA GLN A 43 -13.04 -12.86 -7.70
C GLN A 43 -12.25 -14.13 -7.34
N ARG A 44 -10.91 -14.06 -7.32
CA ARG A 44 -10.00 -15.16 -6.93
C ARG A 44 -9.39 -15.00 -5.55
N SER A 45 -9.65 -13.88 -4.87
CA SER A 45 -9.15 -13.59 -3.55
C SER A 45 -9.88 -14.48 -2.57
N ALA A 46 -9.42 -15.73 -2.47
CA ALA A 46 -9.71 -16.58 -1.34
C ALA A 46 -9.30 -15.78 -0.10
N LYS A 47 -10.29 -15.31 0.66
CA LYS A 47 -10.03 -14.60 1.92
C LYS A 47 -9.00 -15.42 2.71
N PRO A 48 -7.96 -14.79 3.28
CA PRO A 48 -7.00 -15.50 4.10
C PRO A 48 -7.76 -16.32 5.15
N ARG A 49 -7.66 -17.65 5.09
CA ARG A 49 -8.26 -18.50 6.12
C ARG A 49 -7.43 -18.33 7.38
N LYS A 50 -8.08 -18.08 8.51
CA LYS A 50 -7.38 -18.15 9.80
C LYS A 50 -6.84 -19.57 9.95
N LEU A 51 -5.53 -19.70 10.14
CA LEU A 51 -4.94 -20.96 10.59
C LEU A 51 -5.45 -21.24 12.00
N ASP A 52 -5.84 -22.49 12.27
CA ASP A 52 -6.04 -22.92 13.65
C ASP A 52 -4.69 -22.89 14.41
N PRO A 53 -4.70 -22.92 15.76
CA PRO A 53 -3.48 -22.85 16.55
C PRO A 53 -2.46 -23.96 16.25
N GLN A 54 -2.92 -25.15 15.85
CA GLN A 54 -2.06 -26.31 15.56
C GLN A 54 -1.36 -26.15 14.21
N ALA A 55 -2.09 -25.74 13.17
CA ALA A 55 -1.55 -25.45 11.86
C ALA A 55 -0.57 -24.26 11.90
N ARG A 56 -0.83 -23.27 12.76
CA ARG A 56 0.09 -22.15 13.00
C ARG A 56 1.40 -22.61 13.65
N ALA A 57 1.33 -23.46 14.68
CA ALA A 57 2.51 -24.00 15.35
C ALA A 57 3.35 -24.87 14.41
N ALA A 58 2.70 -25.70 13.58
CA ALA A 58 3.38 -26.52 12.58
C ALA A 58 4.08 -25.68 11.51
N LEU A 59 3.45 -24.60 11.02
CA LEU A 59 4.06 -23.68 10.08
C LEU A 59 5.27 -22.97 10.68
N GLN A 60 5.18 -22.50 11.93
CA GLN A 60 6.28 -21.84 12.61
C GLN A 60 7.47 -22.79 12.78
N ALA A 61 7.23 -24.02 13.26
CA ALA A 61 8.29 -25.02 13.41
C ALA A 61 8.98 -25.38 12.09
N ALA A 62 8.24 -25.39 10.97
CA ALA A 62 8.82 -25.64 9.65
C ALA A 62 9.69 -24.48 9.14
N LEU A 63 9.32 -23.23 9.48
CA LEU A 63 10.12 -22.04 9.16
C LEU A 63 11.40 -22.00 10.00
N ASP A 64 11.28 -22.26 11.30
CA ASP A 64 12.41 -22.29 12.23
C ASP A 64 13.43 -23.40 11.89
N ALA A 65 12.98 -24.50 11.29
CA ALA A 65 13.85 -25.61 10.85
C ALA A 65 14.51 -25.36 9.48
N ALA A 66 14.08 -24.33 8.75
CA ALA A 66 14.62 -23.95 7.45
C ALA A 66 15.67 -22.81 7.53
N GLU A 67 15.86 -22.25 8.73
CA GLU A 67 16.93 -21.31 9.09
C GLU A 67 18.13 -22.06 9.71
#